data_AF-A0A2S7PJB6-F1
#
_entry.id   AF-A0A2S7PJB6-F1
#
_cell.length_a   1.000
_cell.length_b   1.000
_cell.length_c   1.000
_cell.angle_alpha   90.00
_cell.angle_beta   90.00
_cell.angle_gamma   90.00
#
_symmetry.space_group_name_H-M   'P 1'
#
loop_
_entity.id
_entity.type
_entity.pdbx_description
1 polymer ?
#
loop_
_entity_poly.entity_id
_entity_poly.type
_entity_poly.pdbx_seq_one_letter_code
_entity_poly.pdbx_strand_id
1 'polypeptide(L)'
;MTKQNQTEKGPEHKTIFHAILESDTLPTSEKTLDRLRQEGQTVVGAGTDTTAGALSMATFHILANPDVKQKLLAELTPVFEKTNGRPSLADLELLPYLKAVASEALRLSVGLSSHLQRVDHHNEMRYQDWIIPKSVSAYKSIRHACDLLPEDISLSSLLCSGPLARA
;
A
#
# COMPACT_ATOMS: atom_id res chain seq x y z
N MET A 1 -53.66 -6.42 -7.40
CA MET A 1 -52.68 -7.53 -7.46
C MET A 1 -51.37 -7.02 -6.88
N THR A 2 -51.25 -7.08 -5.56
CA THR A 2 -50.07 -6.62 -4.82
C THR A 2 -49.13 -7.82 -4.70
N LYS A 3 -48.09 -7.88 -5.55
CA LYS A 3 -47.04 -8.89 -5.41
C LYS A 3 -46.24 -8.53 -4.16
N GLN A 4 -46.38 -9.32 -3.12
CA GLN A 4 -45.44 -9.36 -2.00
C GLN A 4 -44.08 -9.79 -2.58
N ASN A 5 -43.09 -8.90 -2.54
CA ASN A 5 -41.74 -9.26 -2.92
C ASN A 5 -41.19 -10.23 -1.88
N GLN A 6 -40.73 -11.36 -2.41
CA GLN A 6 -40.08 -12.44 -1.70
C GLN A 6 -38.94 -11.88 -0.86
N THR A 7 -38.81 -12.39 0.37
CA THR A 7 -37.69 -12.13 1.28
C THR A 7 -36.39 -12.51 0.56
N GLU A 8 -35.70 -11.53 -0.01
CA GLU A 8 -34.40 -11.73 -0.63
C GLU A 8 -33.43 -12.22 0.46
N LYS A 9 -32.94 -13.45 0.28
CA LYS A 9 -31.86 -14.01 1.10
C LYS A 9 -30.67 -13.06 0.95
N GLY A 10 -30.23 -12.47 2.07
CA GLY A 10 -29.12 -11.51 2.06
C GLY A 10 -27.91 -12.06 1.30
N PRO A 11 -27.09 -11.20 0.67
CA PRO A 11 -26.01 -11.63 -0.20
C PRO A 11 -25.04 -12.56 0.53
N GLU A 12 -24.63 -13.63 -0.17
CA GLU A 12 -23.71 -14.67 0.35
C GLU A 12 -22.36 -14.07 0.80
N HIS A 13 -21.97 -12.93 0.24
CA HIS A 13 -20.76 -12.20 0.58
C HIS A 13 -21.06 -10.77 1.04
N LYS A 14 -20.82 -10.51 2.32
CA LYS A 14 -20.82 -9.16 2.87
C LYS A 14 -19.66 -8.37 2.28
N THR A 15 -19.92 -7.13 1.89
CA THR A 15 -18.92 -6.17 1.41
C THR A 15 -18.74 -5.04 2.42
N ILE A 16 -17.73 -4.19 2.22
CA ILE A 16 -17.55 -2.97 3.03
C ILE A 16 -18.81 -2.09 3.06
N PHE A 17 -19.60 -2.08 1.98
CA PHE A 17 -20.82 -1.28 1.92
C PHE A 17 -21.92 -1.83 2.84
N HIS A 18 -21.98 -3.14 3.01
CA HIS A 18 -22.88 -3.76 3.99
C HIS A 18 -22.48 -3.33 5.40
N ALA A 19 -21.18 -3.35 5.71
CA ALA A 19 -20.69 -2.88 7.01
C ALA A 19 -21.02 -1.40 7.27
N ILE A 20 -20.94 -0.53 6.26
CA ILE A 20 -21.30 0.90 6.40
C ILE A 20 -22.81 1.06 6.59
N LEU A 21 -23.63 0.40 5.79
CA LEU A 21 -25.09 0.51 5.84
C LEU A 21 -25.68 -0.07 7.13
N GLU A 22 -25.17 -1.21 7.58
CA GLU A 22 -25.59 -1.92 8.79
C GLU A 22 -25.03 -1.31 10.09
N SER A 23 -24.09 -0.35 10.02
CA SER A 23 -23.46 0.22 11.20
C SER A 23 -24.38 1.15 11.99
N ASP A 24 -24.61 0.87 13.28
CA ASP A 24 -25.38 1.76 14.16
C ASP A 24 -24.58 2.97 14.67
N THR A 25 -23.25 2.98 14.47
CA THR A 25 -22.36 4.05 14.96
C THR A 25 -22.15 5.16 13.94
N LEU A 26 -22.42 4.91 12.66
CA LEU A 26 -22.24 5.90 11.60
C LEU A 26 -23.49 6.78 11.44
N PRO A 27 -23.30 8.12 11.32
CA PRO A 27 -24.42 9.02 11.08
C PRO A 27 -25.03 8.75 9.70
N THR A 28 -26.33 9.07 9.54
CA THR A 28 -27.05 8.87 8.27
C THR A 28 -26.39 9.59 7.09
N SER A 29 -25.66 10.69 7.35
CA SER A 29 -24.90 11.41 6.32
C SER A 29 -23.84 10.53 5.63
N GLU A 30 -23.17 9.63 6.36
CA GLU A 30 -22.16 8.70 5.80
C GLU A 30 -22.80 7.53 5.01
N LYS A 31 -24.12 7.34 5.16
CA LYS A 31 -24.87 6.28 4.47
C LYS A 31 -25.56 6.76 3.18
N THR A 32 -25.36 8.02 2.81
CA THR A 32 -25.91 8.58 1.57
C THR A 32 -25.23 7.96 0.34
N LEU A 33 -25.97 7.84 -0.76
CA LEU A 33 -25.45 7.27 -2.01
C LEU A 33 -24.16 7.97 -2.47
N ASP A 34 -24.10 9.29 -2.38
CA ASP A 34 -22.92 10.05 -2.78
C ASP A 34 -21.70 9.76 -1.92
N ARG A 35 -21.87 9.60 -0.60
CA ARG A 35 -20.78 9.20 0.29
C ARG A 35 -20.32 7.79 -0.01
N LEU A 36 -21.23 6.83 -0.17
CA LEU A 36 -20.88 5.46 -0.55
C LEU A 36 -20.15 5.40 -1.90
N ARG A 37 -20.57 6.20 -2.89
CA ARG A 37 -19.88 6.32 -4.18
C ARG A 37 -18.45 6.84 -4.00
N GLN A 38 -18.25 7.87 -3.18
CA GLN A 38 -16.93 8.43 -2.89
C GLN A 38 -16.02 7.41 -2.18
N GLU A 39 -16.55 6.65 -1.22
CA GLU A 39 -15.81 5.58 -0.56
C GLU A 39 -15.42 4.47 -1.55
N GLY A 40 -16.33 4.05 -2.42
CA GLY A 40 -16.05 3.07 -3.47
C GLY A 40 -14.93 3.51 -4.41
N GLN A 41 -15.01 4.76 -4.88
CA GLN A 41 -13.96 5.35 -5.72
C GLN A 41 -12.62 5.41 -5.00
N THR A 42 -12.62 5.76 -3.70
CA THR A 42 -11.41 5.84 -2.88
C THR A 42 -10.76 4.47 -2.72
N VAL A 43 -11.53 3.44 -2.35
CA VAL A 43 -11.02 2.09 -2.13
C VAL A 43 -10.46 1.48 -3.43
N VAL A 44 -11.20 1.59 -4.53
CA VAL A 44 -10.78 1.05 -5.83
C VAL A 44 -9.57 1.82 -6.36
N GLY A 45 -9.59 3.15 -6.32
CA GLY A 45 -8.49 3.98 -6.82
C GLY A 45 -7.21 3.78 -6.01
N ALA A 46 -7.30 3.85 -4.68
CA ALA A 46 -6.14 3.67 -3.82
C ALA A 46 -5.56 2.25 -3.93
N GLY A 47 -6.40 1.21 -3.96
CA GLY A 47 -5.96 -0.18 -3.98
C GLY A 47 -5.42 -0.67 -5.32
N THR A 48 -5.82 -0.06 -6.45
CA THR A 48 -5.45 -0.53 -7.79
C THR A 48 -4.07 -0.03 -8.20
N ASP A 49 -3.92 1.29 -8.36
CA ASP A 49 -2.72 1.86 -8.99
C ASP A 49 -1.49 1.72 -8.10
N THR A 50 -1.64 1.91 -6.78
CA THR A 50 -0.51 1.83 -5.84
C THR A 50 0.06 0.40 -5.76
N THR A 51 -0.82 -0.60 -5.65
CA THR A 51 -0.43 -2.01 -5.59
C THR A 51 0.15 -2.47 -6.93
N ALA A 52 -0.46 -2.09 -8.05
CA ALA A 52 0.05 -2.41 -9.38
C ALA A 52 1.45 -1.81 -9.61
N GLY A 53 1.69 -0.58 -9.15
CA GLY A 53 3.00 0.06 -9.20
C GLY A 53 4.06 -0.70 -8.38
N ALA A 54 3.72 -1.07 -7.14
CA ALA A 54 4.61 -1.84 -6.28
C ALA A 54 4.96 -3.22 -6.87
N LEU A 55 3.97 -3.94 -7.39
CA LEU A 55 4.19 -5.24 -8.05
C LEU A 55 5.02 -5.09 -9.32
N SER A 56 4.77 -4.05 -10.12
CA SER A 56 5.54 -3.78 -11.33
C SER A 56 7.02 -3.54 -11.02
N MET A 57 7.31 -2.76 -9.97
CA MET A 57 8.68 -2.56 -9.49
C MET A 57 9.30 -3.86 -8.97
N ALA A 58 8.57 -4.63 -8.17
CA ALA A 58 9.04 -5.94 -7.70
C ALA A 58 9.42 -6.84 -8.88
N THR A 59 8.52 -7.03 -9.83
CA THR A 59 8.74 -7.88 -11.00
C THR A 59 9.91 -7.41 -11.84
N PHE A 60 10.01 -6.10 -12.12
CA PHE A 60 11.12 -5.54 -12.87
C PHE A 60 12.47 -5.85 -12.20
N HIS A 61 12.62 -5.54 -10.91
CA HIS A 61 13.89 -5.75 -10.21
C HIS A 61 14.22 -7.23 -10.00
N ILE A 62 13.23 -8.09 -9.76
CA ILE A 62 13.45 -9.54 -9.68
C ILE A 62 13.96 -10.07 -11.02
N LEU A 63 13.36 -9.66 -12.14
CA LEU A 63 13.78 -10.14 -13.47
C LEU A 63 15.11 -9.55 -13.92
N ALA A 64 15.42 -8.31 -13.54
CA ALA A 64 16.66 -7.63 -13.87
C ALA A 64 17.88 -8.15 -13.08
N ASN A 65 17.67 -8.79 -11.92
CA ASN A 65 18.73 -9.27 -11.04
C ASN A 65 18.66 -10.79 -10.86
N PRO A 66 19.43 -11.58 -11.64
CA PRO A 66 19.40 -13.04 -11.60
C PRO A 66 19.63 -13.64 -10.20
N ASP A 67 20.54 -13.05 -9.41
CA ASP A 67 20.85 -13.52 -8.06
C ASP A 67 19.65 -13.40 -7.11
N VAL A 68 18.92 -12.28 -7.22
CA VAL A 68 17.71 -12.01 -6.42
C VAL A 68 16.62 -13.01 -6.79
N LYS A 69 16.41 -13.22 -8.09
CA LYS A 69 15.47 -14.23 -8.59
C LYS A 69 15.83 -15.63 -8.10
N GLN A 70 17.09 -16.02 -8.20
CA GLN A 70 17.55 -17.34 -7.77
C GLN A 70 17.34 -17.54 -6.27
N LYS A 71 17.73 -16.56 -5.44
CA LYS A 71 17.56 -16.62 -3.99
C LYS A 71 16.09 -16.65 -3.57
N LEU A 72 15.24 -15.88 -4.24
CA LEU A 72 13.80 -15.89 -4.00
C LEU A 72 13.16 -17.23 -4.37
N LEU A 73 13.51 -17.80 -5.53
CA LEU A 73 13.02 -19.11 -5.92
C LEU A 73 13.50 -20.21 -4.97
N ALA A 74 14.76 -20.16 -4.52
CA ALA A 74 15.29 -21.12 -3.55
C ALA A 74 14.51 -21.12 -2.22
N GLU A 75 14.01 -19.97 -1.78
CA GLU A 75 13.16 -19.86 -0.60
C GLU A 75 11.71 -20.31 -0.86
N LEU A 76 11.13 -19.99 -2.03
CA LEU A 76 9.74 -20.29 -2.36
C LEU A 76 9.50 -21.77 -2.73
N THR A 77 10.41 -22.38 -3.50
CA THR A 77 10.23 -23.72 -4.07
C THR A 77 9.87 -24.77 -3.01
N PRO A 78 10.60 -24.91 -1.87
CA PRO A 78 10.28 -25.92 -0.85
C PRO A 78 8.89 -25.73 -0.23
N VAL A 79 8.46 -24.47 -0.07
CA VAL A 79 7.13 -24.16 0.48
C VAL A 79 6.05 -24.59 -0.50
N PHE A 80 6.18 -24.24 -1.77
CA PHE A 80 5.23 -24.62 -2.81
C PHE A 80 5.14 -26.15 -2.97
N GLU A 81 6.27 -26.86 -2.92
CA GLU A 81 6.30 -28.32 -2.96
C GLU A 81 5.56 -28.94 -1.76
N LYS A 82 5.81 -28.44 -0.54
CA LYS A 82 5.16 -28.91 0.69
C LYS A 82 3.65 -28.68 0.67
N THR A 83 3.18 -27.59 0.05
CA THR A 83 1.76 -27.22 0.01
C THR A 83 1.06 -27.62 -1.29
N ASN A 84 1.65 -28.52 -2.08
CA ASN A 84 1.12 -28.97 -3.37
C ASN A 84 0.72 -27.80 -4.30
N GLY A 85 1.58 -26.78 -4.35
CA GLY A 85 1.44 -25.58 -5.18
C GLY A 85 0.53 -24.48 -4.61
N ARG A 86 -0.05 -24.66 -3.41
CA ARG A 86 -1.02 -23.72 -2.83
C ARG A 86 -0.66 -23.33 -1.39
N PRO A 87 0.39 -22.53 -1.18
CA PRO A 87 0.72 -22.05 0.16
C PRO A 87 -0.36 -21.09 0.67
N SER A 88 -0.61 -21.13 1.97
CA SER A 88 -1.46 -20.14 2.62
C SER A 88 -0.72 -18.81 2.75
N LEU A 89 -1.47 -17.72 3.01
CA LEU A 89 -0.84 -16.43 3.32
C LEU A 89 0.12 -16.55 4.52
N ALA A 90 -0.27 -17.29 5.56
CA ALA A 90 0.56 -17.51 6.73
C ALA A 90 1.88 -18.22 6.40
N ASP A 91 1.88 -19.17 5.46
CA ASP A 91 3.11 -19.83 5.02
C ASP A 91 4.06 -18.84 4.32
N LEU A 92 3.52 -17.93 3.51
CA LEU A 92 4.30 -16.93 2.78
C LEU A 92 4.82 -15.80 3.68
N GLU A 93 4.05 -15.38 4.68
CA GLU A 93 4.45 -14.33 5.62
C GLU A 93 5.66 -14.71 6.50
N LEU A 94 5.89 -16.01 6.67
CA LEU A 94 7.04 -16.55 7.41
C LEU A 94 8.35 -16.51 6.61
N LEU A 95 8.30 -16.23 5.31
CA LEU A 95 9.46 -16.25 4.44
C LEU A 95 10.26 -14.94 4.53
N PRO A 96 11.45 -14.93 5.16
CA PRO A 96 12.18 -13.70 5.42
C PRO A 96 12.67 -13.01 4.14
N TYR A 97 13.09 -13.75 3.12
CA TYR A 97 13.60 -13.14 1.89
C TYR A 97 12.47 -12.60 1.01
N LEU A 98 11.34 -13.31 0.90
CA LEU A 98 10.12 -12.77 0.27
C LEU A 98 9.67 -11.47 0.93
N LYS A 99 9.69 -11.42 2.27
CA LYS A 99 9.36 -10.19 3.03
C LYS A 99 10.35 -9.06 2.75
N ALA A 100 11.64 -9.37 2.66
CA ALA A 100 12.66 -8.39 2.30
C ALA A 100 12.44 -7.85 0.87
N VAL A 101 12.16 -8.72 -0.10
CA VAL A 101 11.85 -8.33 -1.49
C VAL A 101 10.60 -7.45 -1.55
N ALA A 102 9.52 -7.80 -0.84
CA ALA A 102 8.31 -6.99 -0.80
C ALA A 102 8.56 -5.60 -0.17
N SER A 103 9.34 -5.55 0.91
CA SER A 103 9.70 -4.30 1.58
C SER A 103 10.54 -3.40 0.68
N GLU A 104 11.50 -3.98 -0.04
CA GLU A 104 12.36 -3.25 -0.95
C GLU A 104 11.60 -2.78 -2.20
N ALA A 105 10.70 -3.61 -2.73
CA ALA A 105 9.80 -3.20 -3.81
C ALA A 105 8.93 -2.00 -3.40
N LEU A 106 8.38 -2.00 -2.18
CA LEU A 106 7.63 -0.86 -1.65
C LEU A 106 8.51 0.38 -1.50
N ARG A 107 9.75 0.23 -1.04
CA ARG A 107 10.73 1.33 -0.91
C ARG A 107 11.04 1.97 -2.28
N LEU A 108 11.17 1.15 -3.31
CA LEU A 108 11.46 1.59 -4.69
C LEU A 108 10.21 2.09 -5.42
N SER A 109 9.03 1.62 -5.04
CA SER A 109 7.77 2.05 -5.64
C SER A 109 7.45 3.49 -5.27
N VAL A 110 7.32 4.35 -6.29
CA VAL A 110 6.80 5.70 -6.11
C VAL A 110 5.29 5.63 -6.21
N GLY A 111 4.63 5.23 -5.11
CA GLY A 111 3.16 5.15 -5.08
C GLY A 111 2.50 6.51 -5.33
N LEU A 112 2.98 7.56 -4.64
CA LEU A 112 2.60 8.95 -4.87
C LEU A 112 3.81 9.86 -4.68
N SER A 113 3.94 10.88 -5.52
CA SER A 113 5.06 11.82 -5.42
C SER A 113 4.98 12.79 -4.25
N SER A 114 3.83 12.89 -3.60
CA SER A 114 3.65 13.65 -2.37
C SER A 114 2.76 12.86 -1.44
N HIS A 115 3.04 12.93 -0.15
CA HIS A 115 2.10 12.43 0.85
C HIS A 115 0.88 13.35 0.93
N LEU A 116 -0.22 12.83 1.49
CA LEU A 116 -1.40 13.61 1.83
C LEU A 116 -0.99 14.82 2.68
N GLN A 117 -1.39 16.01 2.21
CA GLN A 117 -1.15 17.25 2.92
C GLN A 117 -1.94 17.25 4.22
N ARG A 118 -1.27 17.59 5.32
CA ARG A 118 -1.91 17.81 6.61
C ARG A 118 -2.08 19.30 6.81
N VAL A 119 -3.26 19.71 7.27
CA VAL A 119 -3.60 21.10 7.55
C VAL A 119 -4.20 21.16 8.94
N ASP A 120 -3.64 22.01 9.81
CA ASP A 120 -4.29 22.40 11.06
C ASP A 120 -5.03 23.72 10.83
N HIS A 121 -6.36 23.65 10.84
CA HIS A 121 -7.24 24.81 10.66
C HIS A 121 -7.52 25.54 11.97
N HIS A 122 -6.92 25.16 13.08
CA HIS A 122 -7.22 25.68 14.40
C HIS A 122 -6.00 26.32 15.05
N ASN A 123 -4.83 25.70 14.90
CA ASN A 123 -3.62 26.11 15.60
C ASN A 123 -2.47 26.43 14.65
N GLU A 124 -1.55 27.26 15.14
CA GLU A 124 -0.21 27.36 14.55
C GLU A 124 0.63 26.18 15.04
N MET A 125 1.36 25.54 14.13
CA MET A 125 2.21 24.40 14.47
C MET A 125 3.66 24.85 14.57
N ARG A 126 4.32 24.55 15.69
CA ARG A 126 5.75 24.80 15.84
C ARG A 126 6.54 23.54 15.52
N TYR A 127 7.45 23.62 14.54
CA TYR A 127 8.38 22.54 14.19
C TYR A 127 9.82 23.04 14.32
N GLN A 128 10.52 22.58 15.35
CA GLN A 128 11.84 23.11 15.72
C GLN A 128 11.77 24.64 15.90
N ASP A 129 12.56 25.38 15.12
CA ASP A 129 12.60 26.85 15.12
C ASP A 129 11.59 27.49 14.16
N TRP A 130 10.84 26.67 13.41
CA TRP A 130 9.85 27.13 12.45
C TRP A 130 8.46 27.21 13.09
N ILE A 131 7.73 28.28 12.75
CA ILE A 131 6.30 28.41 13.03
C ILE A 131 5.58 28.24 11.70
N ILE A 132 4.74 27.22 11.60
CA ILE A 132 3.86 26.94 10.47
C ILE A 132 2.51 27.59 10.80
N PRO A 133 2.09 28.62 10.06
CA PRO A 133 0.83 29.29 10.33
C PRO A 133 -0.37 28.36 10.17
N LYS A 134 -1.46 28.74 10.83
CA LYS A 134 -2.77 28.09 10.69
C LYS A 134 -3.20 28.04 9.22
N SER A 135 -3.86 26.94 8.84
CA SER A 135 -4.38 26.67 7.50
C SER A 135 -3.33 26.56 6.38
N VAL A 136 -2.05 26.39 6.73
CA VAL A 136 -0.99 26.07 5.77
C VAL A 136 -0.82 24.56 5.66
N SER A 137 -0.82 24.04 4.43
CA SER A 137 -0.54 22.63 4.14
C SER A 137 0.92 22.29 4.36
N ALA A 138 1.17 21.26 5.17
CA ALA A 138 2.50 20.68 5.35
C ALA A 138 2.50 19.20 4.92
N TYR A 139 3.58 18.77 4.26
CA TYR A 139 3.88 17.37 4.03
C TYR A 139 5.39 17.14 4.13
N LYS A 140 5.80 15.96 4.59
CA LYS A 140 7.20 15.54 4.61
C LYS A 140 7.43 14.54 3.49
N SER A 141 8.46 14.73 2.68
CA SER A 141 8.98 13.67 1.82
C SER A 141 10.17 13.01 2.52
N ILE A 142 10.19 11.68 2.56
CA ILE A 142 11.32 10.90 3.11
C ILE A 142 12.12 10.24 1.96
N ARG A 143 11.89 10.66 0.71
CA ARG A 143 12.58 10.06 -0.43
C ARG A 143 14.08 10.32 -0.35
N HIS A 144 14.85 9.26 -0.59
CA HIS A 144 16.32 9.25 -0.67
C HIS A 144 17.08 9.57 0.62
N ALA A 145 16.59 9.13 1.78
CA ALA A 145 17.47 8.95 2.92
C ALA A 145 18.34 7.68 2.72
N CYS A 146 19.24 7.68 1.71
CA CYS A 146 20.27 6.62 1.53
C CYS A 146 21.06 6.44 2.86
N ASP A 147 21.17 7.50 3.69
CA ASP A 147 21.87 7.53 4.98
C ASP A 147 21.22 6.72 6.13
N LEU A 148 19.98 6.22 5.95
CA LEU A 148 19.23 5.57 7.04
C LEU A 148 19.08 4.05 6.90
N LEU A 149 19.59 3.44 5.83
CA LEU A 149 19.38 2.02 5.56
C LEU A 149 20.69 1.25 5.34
N PRO A 150 20.85 0.07 5.95
CA PRO A 150 22.05 -0.74 5.78
C PRO A 150 22.16 -1.29 4.34
N GLU A 151 23.37 -1.29 3.79
CA GLU A 151 23.64 -1.56 2.36
C GLU A 151 23.36 -3.00 1.92
N ASP A 152 23.21 -3.92 2.86
CA ASP A 152 23.12 -5.37 2.66
C ASP A 152 21.77 -5.84 2.10
N ILE A 153 20.76 -4.96 2.03
CA ILE A 153 19.40 -5.26 1.53
C ILE A 153 19.08 -4.50 0.22
N SER A 154 19.97 -3.60 -0.20
CA SER A 154 19.72 -2.63 -1.26
C SER A 154 19.76 -3.26 -2.66
N LEU A 155 18.59 -3.35 -3.32
CA LEU A 155 18.50 -3.51 -4.78
C LEU A 155 18.98 -2.24 -5.52
N SER A 156 19.35 -1.19 -4.76
CA SER A 156 19.72 0.14 -5.23
C SER A 156 21.20 0.50 -5.14
N SER A 157 22.10 -0.45 -4.85
CA SER A 157 23.55 -0.21 -4.91
C SER A 157 24.00 0.30 -6.29
N LEU A 158 23.23 0.03 -7.35
CA LEU A 158 23.45 0.56 -8.70
C LEU A 158 22.91 1.99 -8.94
N LEU A 159 21.97 2.49 -8.12
CA LEU A 159 21.38 3.83 -8.28
C LEU A 159 22.10 4.90 -7.45
N CYS A 160 22.54 4.58 -6.22
CA CYS A 160 23.32 5.52 -5.39
C CYS A 160 24.81 5.62 -5.87
N SER A 161 25.26 4.77 -6.82
CA SER A 161 26.62 4.77 -7.41
C SER A 161 26.74 5.45 -8.79
N GLY A 162 25.65 5.98 -9.35
CA GLY A 162 25.64 6.61 -10.67
C GLY A 162 26.18 8.06 -10.64
N PRO A 163 26.79 8.55 -11.72
CA PRO A 163 27.39 9.89 -11.80
C PRO A 163 26.39 11.07 -11.65
N LEU A 164 25.09 10.79 -11.54
CA LEU A 164 24.03 11.78 -11.33
C LEU A 164 23.84 12.22 -9.86
N ALA A 165 24.57 11.62 -8.91
CA ALA A 165 24.54 12.04 -7.49
C ALA A 165 25.52 13.18 -7.15
N ARG A 166 26.31 13.66 -8.13
CA ARG A 166 27.16 14.86 -8.00
C ARG A 166 26.76 15.89 -9.06
N ALA A 167 25.58 16.48 -8.89
CA ALA A 167 25.20 17.74 -9.51
C ALA A 167 24.25 18.48 -8.58
#